data_AF-A0A2D4EU60-F1
#
_entry.id   AF-A0A2D4EU60-F1
#
_cell.length_a   1.000
_cell.length_b   1.000
_cell.length_c   1.000
_cell.angle_alpha   90.00
_cell.angle_beta   90.00
_cell.angle_gamma   90.00
#
_symmetry.space_group_name_H-M   'P 1'
#
loop_
_entity.id
_entity.type
_entity.pdbx_description
1 polymer ?
#
loop_
_entity_poly.entity_id
_entity_poly.type
_entity_poly.pdbx_seq_one_letter_code
_entity_poly.pdbx_strand_id
1 'polypeptide(L)'
;EVDFLDKPLVAFVRLTQPTMLGGMTEVPIPTRFLFILLGPSGKARSYNEIGRAIATLLVDDLFSDVAYKARDREDLIAGLDEFLDEVTVLPPGGWDPKVRIEPPKKVPSAEKRKSVFSLSEATQMNGAAGGAAGGNEEEEEDLPAVHEIGEELIWT
;
A
#
# COMPACT_ATOMS: atom_id res chain seq x y z
N GLU A 1 24.58 10.56 4.39
CA GLU A 1 25.56 10.22 3.34
C GLU A 1 26.85 9.78 4.01
N VAL A 2 27.61 8.92 3.35
CA VAL A 2 28.91 8.44 3.84
C VAL A 2 29.88 8.36 2.66
N ASP A 3 31.16 8.58 2.91
CA ASP A 3 32.22 8.66 1.89
C ASP A 3 32.85 7.31 1.53
N PHE A 4 32.63 6.28 2.36
CA PHE A 4 33.21 4.95 2.18
C PHE A 4 32.32 3.96 1.39
N LEU A 5 31.09 4.34 1.02
CA LEU A 5 30.19 3.48 0.23
C LEU A 5 30.23 3.85 -1.25
N ASP A 6 30.55 2.90 -2.11
CA ASP A 6 30.47 3.09 -3.57
C ASP A 6 29.03 3.00 -4.11
N LYS A 7 28.12 2.36 -3.35
CA LYS A 7 26.71 2.15 -3.73
C LYS A 7 25.79 2.37 -2.52
N PRO A 8 24.54 2.81 -2.73
CA PRO A 8 23.57 2.90 -1.65
C PRO A 8 23.34 1.55 -0.97
N LEU A 9 23.18 1.58 0.35
CA LEU A 9 22.81 0.45 1.20
C LEU A 9 21.44 0.77 1.81
N VAL A 10 20.55 -0.20 1.71
CA VAL A 10 19.19 -0.12 2.26
C VAL A 10 18.99 -1.28 3.21
N ALA A 11 18.44 -0.99 4.40
CA ALA A 11 17.98 -2.00 5.33
C ALA A 11 16.59 -1.62 5.87
N PHE A 12 15.70 -2.61 5.87
CA PHE A 12 14.42 -2.54 6.55
C PHE A 12 14.45 -3.53 7.72
N VAL A 13 14.25 -3.03 8.94
CA VAL A 13 14.43 -3.80 10.17
C VAL A 13 13.14 -3.78 10.97
N ARG A 14 12.62 -4.95 11.30
CA ARG A 14 11.55 -5.13 12.30
C ARG A 14 12.15 -5.71 13.57
N LEU A 15 12.16 -4.94 14.65
CA LEU A 15 12.60 -5.41 15.96
C LEU A 15 11.64 -6.49 16.48
N THR A 16 12.15 -7.52 17.18
CA THR A 16 11.29 -8.57 17.78
C THR A 16 10.37 -8.02 18.86
N GLN A 17 10.82 -7.01 19.59
CA GLN A 17 10.03 -6.29 20.61
C GLN A 17 10.18 -4.78 20.37
N PRO A 18 9.08 -4.00 20.41
CA PRO A 18 9.17 -2.54 20.36
C PRO A 18 10.05 -2.04 21.50
N THR A 19 11.03 -1.18 21.19
CA THR A 19 12.05 -0.76 22.16
C THR A 19 12.23 0.75 22.13
N MET A 20 12.45 1.35 23.31
CA MET A 20 12.78 2.77 23.43
C MET A 20 14.22 3.00 22.96
N LEU A 21 14.38 3.54 21.76
CA LEU A 21 15.68 3.91 21.21
C LEU A 21 16.00 5.35 21.64
N GLY A 22 16.70 5.47 22.78
CA GLY A 22 16.99 6.76 23.40
C GLY A 22 17.62 7.77 22.42
N GLY A 23 17.06 8.98 22.35
CA GLY A 23 17.56 10.06 21.51
C GLY A 23 17.39 9.88 20.00
N MET A 24 16.79 8.77 19.54
CA MET A 24 16.54 8.54 18.11
C MET A 24 15.24 9.19 17.61
N THR A 25 14.22 9.27 18.46
CA THR A 25 12.91 9.84 18.10
C THR A 25 12.67 11.15 18.86
N GLU A 26 12.00 12.10 18.23
CA GLU A 26 11.62 13.37 18.86
C GLU A 26 10.70 13.16 20.07
N VAL A 27 9.72 12.25 19.90
CA VAL A 27 8.81 11.83 20.95
C VAL A 27 9.24 10.45 21.46
N PRO A 28 9.28 10.21 22.78
CA PRO A 28 9.68 8.93 23.34
C PRO A 28 8.58 7.87 23.09
N ILE A 29 8.67 7.21 21.94
CA ILE A 29 7.75 6.14 21.51
C ILE A 29 8.56 4.87 21.25
N PRO A 30 8.08 3.69 21.69
CA PRO A 30 8.73 2.43 21.37
C PRO A 30 8.85 2.23 19.86
N THR A 31 10.07 2.13 19.36
CA THR A 31 10.33 1.89 17.94
C THR A 31 10.15 0.42 17.63
N ARG A 32 9.36 0.10 16.60
CA ARG A 32 9.20 -1.27 16.08
C ARG A 32 9.96 -1.51 14.79
N PHE A 33 9.94 -0.52 13.90
CA PHE A 33 10.56 -0.60 12.58
C PHE A 33 11.63 0.46 12.43
N LEU A 34 12.68 0.12 11.67
CA LEU A 34 13.69 1.07 11.23
C LEU A 34 13.89 0.90 9.72
N PHE A 35 13.91 2.02 9.01
CA PHE A 35 14.39 2.08 7.64
C PHE A 35 15.71 2.85 7.64
N ILE A 36 16.75 2.22 7.11
CA ILE A 36 18.10 2.78 7.06
C ILE A 36 18.51 2.87 5.59
N LEU A 37 18.79 4.09 5.13
CA LEU A 37 19.34 4.37 3.81
C LEU A 37 20.66 5.11 3.97
N LEU A 38 21.75 4.45 3.59
CA LEU A 38 23.08 5.03 3.52
C LEU A 38 23.54 5.02 2.06
N GLY A 39 24.40 5.94 1.67
CA GLY A 39 24.94 5.96 0.33
C GLY A 39 25.99 7.04 0.12
N PRO A 40 26.67 7.02 -1.04
CA PRO A 40 27.70 7.98 -1.40
C PRO A 40 27.14 9.41 -1.40
N SER A 41 28.03 10.36 -1.14
CA SER A 41 27.76 11.80 -1.21
C SER A 41 27.29 12.24 -2.60
N GLY A 42 26.51 13.33 -2.62
CA GLY A 42 26.03 13.95 -3.86
C GLY A 42 24.63 13.49 -4.30
N LYS A 43 23.93 12.73 -3.45
CA LYS A 43 22.55 12.26 -3.69
C LYS A 43 21.60 12.56 -2.53
N ALA A 44 21.99 13.44 -1.60
CA ALA A 44 21.22 13.84 -0.42
C ALA A 44 19.76 14.14 -0.73
N ARG A 45 19.46 14.91 -1.78
CA ARG A 45 18.08 15.23 -2.17
C ARG A 45 17.28 13.97 -2.50
N SER A 46 17.82 13.10 -3.34
CA SER A 46 17.17 11.83 -3.69
C SER A 46 16.98 10.93 -2.47
N TYR A 47 17.95 10.86 -1.55
CA TYR A 47 17.82 10.08 -0.32
C TYR A 47 16.72 10.64 0.61
N ASN A 48 16.58 11.96 0.70
CA ASN A 48 15.48 12.57 1.44
C ASN A 48 14.12 12.23 0.82
N GLU A 49 13.98 12.29 -0.51
CA GLU A 49 12.72 11.92 -1.17
C GLU A 49 12.38 10.44 -0.99
N ILE A 50 13.37 9.55 -1.03
CA ILE A 50 13.17 8.13 -0.70
C ILE A 50 12.70 7.98 0.76
N GLY A 51 13.35 8.67 1.70
CA GLY A 51 12.95 8.65 3.10
C GLY A 51 11.51 9.15 3.32
N ARG A 52 11.11 10.21 2.61
CA ARG A 52 9.73 10.71 2.62
C ARG A 52 8.75 9.67 2.09
N ALA A 53 9.05 9.05 0.95
CA ALA A 53 8.19 8.02 0.36
C ALA A 53 8.00 6.82 1.29
N ILE A 54 9.08 6.31 1.90
CA ILE A 54 9.01 5.20 2.86
C ILE A 54 8.28 5.62 4.14
N ALA A 55 8.47 6.85 4.62
CA ALA A 55 7.72 7.34 5.78
C ALA A 55 6.22 7.40 5.50
N THR A 56 5.80 7.81 4.30
CA THR A 56 4.39 7.79 3.89
C THR A 56 3.86 6.36 3.81
N LEU A 57 4.62 5.44 3.23
CA LEU A 57 4.28 4.02 3.15
C LEU A 57 4.08 3.40 4.55
N LEU A 58 4.92 3.75 5.52
CA LEU A 58 4.84 3.22 6.88
C LEU A 58 3.65 3.73 7.70
N VAL A 59 3.01 4.81 7.26
CA VAL A 59 1.79 5.36 7.88
C VAL A 59 0.52 4.74 7.27
N ASP A 60 0.65 4.01 6.15
CA ASP A 60 -0.47 3.27 5.59
C ASP A 60 -0.84 2.08 6.48
N ASP A 61 -2.13 1.99 6.83
CA ASP A 61 -2.63 0.97 7.76
C ASP A 61 -2.46 -0.45 7.20
N LEU A 62 -2.66 -0.62 5.89
CA LEU A 62 -2.58 -1.92 5.24
C LEU A 62 -1.12 -2.39 5.13
N PHE A 63 -0.23 -1.50 4.68
CA PHE A 63 1.19 -1.80 4.61
C PHE A 63 1.76 -2.05 6.01
N SER A 64 1.35 -1.29 7.03
CA SER A 64 1.76 -1.52 8.42
C SER A 64 1.39 -2.94 8.87
N ASP A 65 0.18 -3.39 8.60
CA ASP A 65 -0.27 -4.75 8.90
C ASP A 65 0.56 -5.82 8.18
N VAL A 66 0.85 -5.61 6.89
CA VAL A 66 1.74 -6.47 6.11
C VAL A 66 3.13 -6.51 6.74
N ALA A 67 3.72 -5.35 7.06
CA ALA A 67 5.04 -5.25 7.66
C ALA A 67 5.13 -5.94 9.03
N TYR A 68 4.05 -5.95 9.83
CA TYR A 68 3.98 -6.69 11.10
C TYR A 68 3.93 -8.20 10.92
N LYS A 69 3.36 -8.69 9.82
CA LYS A 69 3.15 -10.13 9.55
C LYS A 69 4.18 -10.74 8.60
N ALA A 70 4.89 -9.91 7.84
CA ALA A 70 5.86 -10.30 6.83
C ALA A 70 6.91 -11.28 7.39
N ARG A 71 7.22 -12.32 6.63
CA ARG A 71 8.19 -13.36 6.98
C ARG A 71 9.48 -13.22 6.17
N ASP A 72 9.35 -12.70 4.96
CA ASP A 72 10.44 -12.45 4.03
C ASP A 72 10.28 -11.09 3.34
N ARG A 73 11.17 -10.81 2.37
CA ARG A 73 11.16 -9.53 1.65
C ARG A 73 10.05 -9.50 0.59
N GLU A 74 9.63 -10.65 0.11
CA GLU A 74 8.61 -10.79 -0.92
C GLU A 74 7.25 -10.31 -0.40
N ASP A 75 6.91 -10.60 0.86
CA ASP A 75 5.73 -10.04 1.54
C ASP A 75 5.74 -8.50 1.56
N LEU A 76 6.90 -7.88 1.83
CA LEU A 76 7.04 -6.43 1.86
C LEU A 76 6.92 -5.80 0.46
N ILE A 77 7.46 -6.47 -0.56
CA ILE A 77 7.35 -6.03 -1.96
C ILE A 77 5.88 -6.09 -2.40
N ALA A 78 5.17 -7.17 -2.08
CA ALA A 78 3.74 -7.29 -2.39
C ALA A 78 2.91 -6.18 -1.73
N GLY A 79 3.18 -5.86 -0.46
CA GLY A 79 2.51 -4.75 0.23
C GLY A 79 2.83 -3.39 -0.38
N LEU A 80 4.06 -3.18 -0.88
CA LEU A 80 4.43 -1.97 -1.61
C LEU A 80 3.68 -1.87 -2.95
N ASP A 81 3.58 -2.96 -3.69
CA ASP A 81 2.86 -3.00 -4.97
C ASP A 81 1.37 -2.69 -4.77
N GLU A 82 0.73 -3.30 -3.75
CA GLU A 82 -0.67 -3.01 -3.39
C GLU A 82 -0.87 -1.53 -3.02
N PHE A 83 0.05 -0.94 -2.26
CA PHE A 83 0.02 0.49 -1.96
C PHE A 83 0.11 1.34 -3.24
N LEU A 84 1.01 0.99 -4.16
CA LEU A 84 1.21 1.72 -5.41
C LEU A 84 0.00 1.65 -6.35
N ASP A 85 -0.78 0.57 -6.31
CA ASP A 85 -2.02 0.43 -7.08
C ASP A 85 -3.15 1.34 -6.55
N GLU A 86 -3.15 1.68 -5.26
CA GLU A 86 -4.18 2.53 -4.65
C GLU A 86 -3.83 4.03 -4.69
N VAL A 87 -2.56 4.41 -4.76
CA VAL A 87 -2.18 5.83 -4.77
C VAL A 87 -2.55 6.52 -6.08
N THR A 88 -3.24 7.66 -5.96
CA THR A 88 -3.53 8.52 -7.10
C THR A 88 -2.35 9.45 -7.38
N VAL A 89 -1.85 9.45 -8.62
CA VAL A 89 -0.82 10.40 -9.07
C VAL A 89 -1.47 11.65 -9.66
N LEU A 90 -0.90 12.81 -9.33
CA LEU A 90 -1.30 14.08 -9.94
C LEU A 90 -0.29 14.46 -11.03
N PRO A 91 -0.73 14.75 -12.27
CA PRO A 91 0.15 15.18 -13.33
C PRO A 91 0.92 16.47 -12.99
N PRO A 92 2.22 16.55 -13.28
CA PRO A 92 2.99 17.76 -13.05
C PRO A 92 2.49 18.90 -13.97
N GLY A 93 2.30 20.10 -13.41
CA GLY A 93 1.91 21.30 -14.15
C GLY A 93 0.43 21.39 -14.56
N GLY A 94 -0.31 20.28 -14.50
CA GLY A 94 -1.78 20.24 -14.71
C GLY A 94 -2.59 20.51 -13.44
N TRP A 95 -1.94 20.64 -12.30
CA TRP A 95 -2.57 20.81 -11.01
C TRP A 95 -1.98 22.00 -10.24
N ASP A 96 -2.82 22.95 -9.81
CA ASP A 96 -2.41 24.05 -8.92
C ASP A 96 -2.36 23.54 -7.47
N PRO A 97 -1.19 23.52 -6.81
CA PRO A 97 -1.06 23.05 -5.42
C PRO A 97 -1.90 23.83 -4.39
N LYS A 98 -2.38 25.03 -4.74
CA LYS A 98 -3.22 25.86 -3.86
C LYS A 98 -4.71 25.53 -3.96
N VAL A 99 -5.13 24.79 -4.98
CA VAL A 99 -6.54 24.44 -5.18
C VAL A 99 -6.89 23.23 -4.32
N ARG A 100 -7.90 23.40 -3.45
CA ARG A 100 -8.42 22.33 -2.61
C ARG A 100 -9.14 21.30 -3.47
N ILE A 101 -8.68 20.05 -3.44
CA ILE A 101 -9.43 18.91 -3.97
C ILE A 101 -10.57 18.61 -2.99
N GLU A 102 -11.81 18.61 -3.47
CA GLU A 102 -12.91 18.11 -2.65
C GLU A 102 -12.75 16.60 -2.46
N PRO A 103 -12.94 16.07 -1.23
CA PRO A 103 -12.86 14.64 -1.00
C PRO A 103 -13.76 13.88 -1.99
N PRO A 104 -13.30 12.75 -2.55
CA PRO A 104 -14.14 11.96 -3.42
C PRO A 104 -15.41 11.53 -2.67
N LYS A 105 -16.57 11.65 -3.33
CA LYS A 105 -17.88 11.33 -2.74
C LYS A 105 -18.02 9.88 -2.31
N LYS A 106 -17.19 8.99 -2.88
CA LYS A 106 -17.01 7.60 -2.48
C LYS A 106 -15.50 7.38 -2.34
N VAL A 107 -15.06 6.97 -1.16
CA VAL A 107 -13.71 6.42 -1.00
C VAL A 107 -13.65 5.11 -1.79
N PRO A 108 -12.60 4.86 -2.57
CA PRO A 108 -12.39 3.55 -3.19
C PRO A 108 -12.50 2.47 -2.11
N SER A 109 -13.34 1.46 -2.37
CA SER A 109 -13.67 0.48 -1.34
C SER A 109 -12.45 -0.38 -1.01
N ALA A 110 -12.13 -0.45 0.28
CA ALA A 110 -11.16 -1.36 0.87
C ALA A 110 -11.53 -2.85 0.72
N GLU A 111 -12.64 -3.18 0.06
CA GLU A 111 -13.14 -4.56 -0.04
C GLU A 111 -12.18 -5.50 -0.80
N LYS A 112 -11.41 -4.99 -1.77
CA LYS A 112 -10.32 -5.77 -2.37
C LYS A 112 -9.25 -6.18 -1.34
N ARG A 113 -8.96 -5.28 -0.37
CA ARG A 113 -7.97 -5.46 0.72
C ARG A 113 -8.30 -6.64 1.66
N LYS A 114 -9.58 -7.03 1.77
CA LYS A 114 -10.02 -8.14 2.64
C LYS A 114 -9.98 -9.50 1.95
N SER A 115 -10.11 -9.53 0.62
CA SER A 115 -10.23 -10.79 -0.12
C SER A 115 -8.93 -11.61 -0.14
N VAL A 116 -7.77 -10.95 -0.15
CA VAL A 116 -6.45 -11.60 -0.04
C VAL A 116 -6.25 -12.18 1.38
N PHE A 117 -6.78 -11.51 2.40
CA PHE A 117 -6.81 -12.03 3.78
C PHE A 117 -7.60 -13.35 3.89
N SER A 118 -8.79 -13.44 3.31
CA SER A 118 -9.62 -14.65 3.42
C SER A 118 -9.09 -15.86 2.66
N LEU A 119 -8.28 -15.68 1.61
CA LEU A 119 -7.69 -16.82 0.88
C LEU A 119 -6.64 -17.55 1.72
N SER A 120 -5.96 -16.84 2.62
CA SER A 120 -4.99 -17.42 3.55
C SER A 120 -5.64 -18.23 4.68
N GLU A 121 -6.86 -17.89 5.10
CA GLU A 121 -7.64 -18.66 6.08
C GLU A 121 -8.39 -19.86 5.47
N ALA A 122 -8.83 -19.77 4.22
CA ALA A 122 -9.60 -20.85 3.57
C ALA A 122 -8.79 -22.12 3.26
N THR A 123 -7.45 -22.07 3.35
CA THR A 123 -6.58 -23.23 3.05
C THR A 123 -6.46 -24.21 4.25
N GLN A 124 -7.17 -23.97 5.36
CA GLN A 124 -7.05 -24.76 6.59
C GLN A 124 -8.32 -25.48 7.09
N MET A 125 -9.29 -25.80 6.22
CA MET A 125 -10.40 -26.69 6.61
C MET A 125 -10.67 -27.76 5.54
N ASN A 126 -10.17 -28.96 5.76
CA ASN A 126 -10.49 -30.15 4.98
C ASN A 126 -11.51 -31.01 5.77
N GLY A 127 -12.64 -31.38 5.14
CA GLY A 127 -13.39 -32.59 5.52
C GLY A 127 -14.92 -32.51 5.64
N ALA A 128 -15.59 -33.06 4.61
CA ALA A 128 -16.79 -33.90 4.63
C ALA A 128 -18.24 -33.32 4.73
N ALA A 129 -19.03 -33.79 3.75
CA ALA A 129 -20.44 -34.23 3.81
C ALA A 129 -21.60 -33.21 3.68
N GLY A 130 -22.35 -33.33 2.56
CA GLY A 130 -23.80 -33.58 2.63
C GLY A 130 -24.77 -32.44 2.30
N GLY A 131 -25.46 -32.56 1.16
CA GLY A 131 -26.93 -32.55 1.12
C GLY A 131 -27.72 -31.22 1.10
N ALA A 132 -28.28 -30.93 -0.09
CA ALA A 132 -29.66 -30.53 -0.39
C ALA A 132 -30.27 -29.17 0.07
N ALA A 133 -30.76 -28.47 -0.96
CA ALA A 133 -32.07 -27.80 -1.10
C ALA A 133 -32.34 -26.42 -0.46
N GLY A 134 -32.95 -25.53 -1.28
CA GLY A 134 -33.81 -24.42 -0.83
C GLY A 134 -33.46 -23.07 -1.46
N GLY A 135 -34.20 -22.65 -2.50
CA GLY A 135 -34.09 -21.31 -3.09
C GLY A 135 -34.92 -20.24 -2.35
N ASN A 136 -34.71 -18.96 -2.69
CA ASN A 136 -35.71 -18.07 -3.30
C ASN A 136 -35.15 -16.64 -3.54
N GLU A 137 -35.72 -15.97 -4.56
CA GLU A 137 -36.00 -14.53 -4.72
C GLU A 137 -34.82 -13.53 -4.72
N GLU A 138 -34.43 -12.99 -5.88
CA GLU A 138 -35.01 -11.84 -6.62
C GLU A 138 -34.79 -10.48 -5.94
N GLU A 139 -33.70 -9.79 -6.32
CA GLU A 139 -33.63 -8.33 -6.32
C GLU A 139 -33.12 -7.87 -7.70
N GLU A 140 -33.97 -7.09 -8.40
CA GLU A 140 -33.72 -6.46 -9.69
C GLU A 140 -32.48 -5.54 -9.64
N GLU A 141 -31.42 -5.93 -10.33
CA GLU A 141 -30.33 -5.02 -10.72
C GLU A 141 -30.80 -4.16 -11.90
N ASP A 142 -31.01 -2.87 -11.63
CA ASP A 142 -31.28 -1.85 -12.65
C ASP A 142 -29.96 -1.55 -13.41
N LEU A 143 -29.70 -2.33 -14.48
CA LEU A 143 -28.51 -2.23 -15.33
C LEU A 143 -28.58 -0.95 -16.19
N PRO A 144 -27.56 -0.07 -16.19
CA PRO A 144 -27.49 1.01 -17.17
C PRO A 144 -27.22 0.47 -18.58
N ALA A 145 -27.82 1.12 -19.58
CA ALA A 145 -27.86 0.69 -20.97
C ALA A 145 -26.49 0.37 -21.59
N VAL A 146 -26.49 -0.65 -22.45
CA VAL A 146 -25.36 -1.10 -23.28
C VAL A 146 -24.83 0.08 -24.12
N HIS A 147 -23.55 0.40 -23.95
CA HIS A 147 -22.86 1.39 -24.77
C HIS A 147 -22.52 0.76 -26.13
N GLU A 148 -23.06 1.30 -27.22
CA GLU A 148 -22.69 0.89 -28.58
C GLU A 148 -21.30 1.44 -28.93
N ILE A 149 -20.41 0.53 -29.31
CA ILE A 149 -19.06 0.77 -29.81
C ILE A 149 -19.16 1.43 -31.19
N GLY A 150 -18.91 2.74 -31.28
CA GLY A 150 -19.04 3.43 -32.57
C GLY A 150 -18.53 4.87 -32.71
N GLU A 151 -18.03 5.55 -31.67
CA GLU A 151 -17.60 6.95 -31.80
C GLU A 151 -16.28 7.26 -31.06
N GLU A 152 -15.18 6.61 -31.46
CA GLU A 152 -13.83 7.07 -31.10
C GLU A 152 -12.98 7.29 -32.35
N LEU A 153 -13.31 8.29 -33.16
CA LEU A 153 -12.41 8.85 -34.17
C LEU A 153 -12.75 10.32 -34.46
N ILE A 154 -12.65 11.17 -33.45
CA ILE A 154 -12.64 12.63 -33.64
C ILE A 154 -11.78 13.24 -32.54
N TRP A 155 -10.46 13.11 -32.64
CA TRP A 155 -9.44 14.09 -32.17
C TRP A 155 -8.08 13.51 -32.61
N THR A 156 -7.78 13.67 -33.90
CA THR A 156 -6.41 13.66 -34.42
C THR A 156 -5.98 15.11 -34.63
#